data_AF-A0A921ILU3-F1
#
_entry.id   AF-A0A921ILU3-F1
#
_cell.length_a   1.000
_cell.length_b   1.000
_cell.length_c   1.000
_cell.angle_alpha   90.00
_cell.angle_beta   90.00
_cell.angle_gamma   90.00
#
_symmetry.space_group_name_H-M   'P 1'
#
loop_
_entity.id
_entity.type
_entity.pdbx_description
1 polymer ?
#
loop_
_entity_poly.entity_id
_entity_poly.type
_entity_poly.pdbx_seq_one_letter_code
_entity_poly.pdbx_strand_id
1 'polypeptide(L)'
;QIIIGTNVPKVYEELCKLANLTANAPVEDAKAAAEDAAVAKPKLTPKQVGKNIMGYMAGCMTPLIPVLLAGALFRCINSLCGPELLGLYPAESDLYILFDFLYDAAFYFMPILAGFNAAKQLGITPMLGGFIGCILMVPDFAAYATSGEPFTVFGIPCTVTNYAQTVLPIMLSVFFFSVVYKLIKKIMPDVLTTVFTPFLSMLISIPFILCLLAPLGTIVGNAISNGLAWFGTTTGFFGVAVIAALWEFLVLSGMHLALMMPMMASFFETGIQSGPMVSGSFATWACFGVALGAALRLRNKEEKSTAFASFTAGILGGITEPTLYGICFRYSRCFVTSAIGAFVGGAYAGITNVCAYAITFVFTGVQIGKRTAFGSWKAPADGKPLLYSSLGTAFNNWPEYYPILFDAVRDLDIHVFAALGSIDPASLQDVPANVELGQMVPQLDILSQASVFITHAGMGGTGESIYYGVPMIAIPQMDEQAVTAGQIEKLGLGIAFHGKDSVTSQGLKMAIETILQNDSYRETLQEFSADMHSLGGAKASADALVRFLDQ
;
A
#
# COMPACT_ATOMS: atom_id res chain seq x y z
N GLN A 1 -1.94 -53.05 -10.12
CA GLN A 1 -1.99 -51.65 -10.60
C GLN A 1 -0.72 -51.39 -11.41
N ILE A 2 -0.83 -50.97 -12.68
CA ILE A 2 0.34 -50.64 -13.51
C ILE A 2 0.49 -49.11 -13.51
N ILE A 3 1.62 -48.60 -13.03
CA ILE A 3 1.93 -47.15 -12.96
C ILE A 3 3.03 -46.85 -13.98
N ILE A 4 2.70 -46.08 -15.02
CA ILE A 4 3.55 -45.88 -16.22
C ILE A 4 4.44 -44.61 -16.13
N GLY A 5 4.13 -43.68 -15.20
CA GLY A 5 4.95 -42.50 -14.92
C GLY A 5 5.16 -41.59 -16.13
N THR A 6 6.29 -40.86 -16.21
CA THR A 6 6.63 -39.92 -17.30
C THR A 6 6.93 -40.58 -18.65
N ASN A 7 6.97 -41.91 -18.70
CA ASN A 7 7.18 -42.69 -19.93
C ASN A 7 5.89 -42.94 -20.74
N VAL A 8 4.77 -42.29 -20.38
CA VAL A 8 3.49 -42.41 -21.12
C VAL A 8 3.65 -42.25 -22.63
N PRO A 9 4.44 -41.29 -23.17
CA PRO A 9 4.55 -41.14 -24.63
C PRO A 9 5.17 -42.37 -25.31
N LYS A 10 6.16 -42.99 -24.67
CA LYS A 10 6.86 -44.19 -25.20
C LYS A 10 5.98 -45.43 -25.11
N VAL A 11 5.19 -45.56 -24.03
CA VAL A 11 4.24 -46.67 -23.86
C VAL A 11 3.02 -46.49 -24.77
N TYR A 12 2.58 -45.26 -25.03
CA TYR A 12 1.54 -44.95 -26.01
C TYR A 12 1.97 -45.35 -27.42
N GLU A 13 3.21 -45.04 -27.84
CA GLU A 13 3.74 -45.48 -29.13
C GLU A 13 3.76 -47.01 -29.27
N GLU A 14 4.21 -47.74 -28.26
CA GLU A 14 4.20 -49.22 -28.31
C GLU A 14 2.80 -49.83 -28.22
N LEU A 15 1.88 -49.21 -27.46
CA LEU A 15 0.49 -49.62 -27.42
C LEU A 15 -0.20 -49.42 -28.78
N CYS A 16 0.07 -48.30 -29.45
CA CYS A 16 -0.43 -48.03 -30.79
C CYS A 16 0.05 -49.08 -31.81
N LYS A 17 1.32 -49.49 -31.73
CA LYS A 17 1.87 -50.57 -32.57
C LYS A 17 1.22 -51.92 -32.28
N LEU A 18 1.07 -52.29 -31.00
CA LEU A 18 0.47 -53.57 -30.59
C LEU A 18 -1.02 -53.67 -30.91
N ALA A 19 -1.74 -52.55 -30.86
CA ALA A 19 -3.18 -52.48 -31.11
C ALA A 19 -3.54 -52.14 -32.57
N ASN A 20 -2.56 -52.00 -33.47
CA ASN A 20 -2.75 -51.51 -34.86
C ASN A 20 -3.54 -50.18 -34.93
N LEU A 21 -3.31 -49.29 -33.96
CA LEU A 21 -3.91 -47.95 -33.93
C LEU A 21 -2.91 -46.95 -34.52
N THR A 22 -3.35 -46.10 -35.43
CA THR A 22 -2.55 -44.96 -35.88
C THR A 22 -2.42 -43.96 -34.73
N ALA A 23 -1.18 -43.65 -34.33
CA ALA A 23 -0.90 -42.65 -33.32
C ALA A 23 -1.36 -41.27 -33.83
N ASN A 24 -2.53 -40.82 -33.40
CA ASN A 24 -2.95 -39.45 -33.63
C ASN A 24 -2.12 -38.54 -32.72
N ALA A 25 -1.65 -37.42 -33.28
CA ALA A 25 -1.06 -36.33 -32.51
C ALA A 25 -2.04 -35.91 -31.39
N PRO A 26 -1.55 -35.31 -30.28
CA PRO A 26 -2.43 -34.60 -29.36
C PRO A 26 -3.33 -33.68 -30.17
N VAL A 27 -4.58 -33.47 -29.75
CA VAL A 27 -5.45 -32.45 -30.36
C VAL A 27 -4.85 -31.08 -30.02
N GLU A 28 -3.81 -30.72 -30.76
CA GLU A 28 -3.29 -29.39 -30.96
C GLU A 28 -3.63 -29.05 -32.41
N ASP A 29 -4.31 -27.93 -32.58
CA ASP A 29 -4.76 -27.43 -33.88
C ASP A 29 -3.53 -27.16 -34.77
N ALA A 30 -3.16 -28.16 -35.59
CA ALA A 30 -1.91 -28.19 -36.35
C ALA A 30 -1.77 -27.03 -37.36
N LYS A 31 -2.86 -26.32 -37.65
CA LYS A 31 -2.83 -25.08 -38.44
C LYS A 31 -2.23 -23.90 -37.69
N ALA A 32 -2.46 -23.78 -36.38
CA ALA A 32 -1.92 -22.67 -35.58
C ALA A 32 -0.42 -22.83 -35.30
N ALA A 33 0.03 -24.06 -35.01
CA ALA A 33 1.45 -24.34 -34.76
C ALA A 33 2.33 -24.22 -36.02
N ALA A 34 1.78 -24.51 -37.21
CA ALA A 34 2.49 -24.36 -38.48
C ALA A 34 2.58 -22.89 -38.94
N GLU A 35 1.59 -22.05 -38.62
CA GLU A 35 1.64 -20.60 -38.90
C GLU A 35 2.64 -19.87 -37.99
N ASP A 36 2.76 -20.25 -36.71
CA ASP A 36 3.71 -19.65 -35.76
C ASP A 36 5.19 -20.01 -36.07
N ALA A 37 5.44 -21.21 -36.61
CA ALA A 37 6.79 -21.63 -37.00
C ALA A 37 7.28 -20.98 -38.32
N ALA A 38 6.36 -20.47 -39.15
CA ALA A 38 6.66 -19.85 -40.44
C ALA A 38 6.95 -18.34 -40.36
N VAL A 39 6.75 -17.70 -39.19
CA VAL A 39 7.09 -16.28 -39.01
C VAL A 39 8.59 -16.15 -38.74
N ALA A 40 9.35 -15.74 -39.75
CA ALA A 40 10.74 -15.31 -39.61
C ALA A 40 10.87 -14.41 -38.37
N LYS A 41 11.73 -14.79 -37.40
CA LYS A 41 11.96 -14.07 -36.13
C LYS A 41 12.00 -12.56 -36.40
N PRO A 42 10.94 -11.81 -36.08
CA PRO A 42 10.86 -10.41 -36.45
C PRO A 42 11.96 -9.64 -35.72
N LYS A 43 12.62 -8.69 -36.40
CA LYS A 43 13.63 -7.82 -35.78
C LYS A 43 13.03 -7.18 -34.52
N LEU A 44 13.76 -7.25 -33.40
CA LEU A 44 13.39 -6.64 -32.11
C LEU A 44 13.38 -5.12 -32.24
N THR A 45 12.29 -4.56 -32.77
CA THR A 45 12.02 -3.12 -32.75
C THR A 45 11.25 -2.76 -31.47
N PRO A 46 11.32 -1.51 -30.96
CA PRO A 46 10.56 -1.09 -29.78
C PRO A 46 9.04 -1.38 -29.90
N LYS A 47 8.49 -1.21 -31.11
CA LYS A 47 7.09 -1.55 -31.42
C LYS A 47 6.79 -3.04 -31.29
N GLN A 48 7.72 -3.91 -31.72
CA GLN A 48 7.58 -5.36 -31.59
C GLN A 48 7.70 -5.81 -30.13
N VAL A 49 8.61 -5.20 -29.35
CA VAL A 49 8.75 -5.46 -27.91
C VAL A 49 7.46 -5.11 -27.17
N GLY A 50 6.90 -3.92 -27.41
CA GLY A 50 5.62 -3.52 -26.82
C GLY A 50 4.47 -4.46 -27.19
N LYS A 51 4.40 -4.89 -28.47
CA LYS A 51 3.41 -5.89 -28.92
C LYS A 51 3.56 -7.22 -28.18
N ASN A 52 4.79 -7.70 -27.97
CA ASN A 52 5.05 -8.96 -27.28
C ASN A 52 4.70 -8.89 -25.79
N ILE A 53 5.01 -7.78 -25.12
CA ILE A 53 4.64 -7.55 -23.72
C ILE A 53 3.12 -7.54 -23.57
N MET A 54 2.41 -6.77 -24.42
CA MET A 54 0.95 -6.73 -24.41
C MET A 54 0.33 -8.09 -24.71
N GLY A 55 0.92 -8.86 -25.64
CA GLY A 55 0.50 -10.23 -25.93
C GLY A 55 0.65 -11.17 -24.74
N TYR A 56 1.76 -11.06 -24.00
CA TYR A 56 1.99 -11.82 -22.76
C TYR A 56 0.99 -11.44 -21.67
N MET A 57 0.76 -10.14 -21.42
CA MET A 57 -0.24 -9.65 -20.46
C MET A 57 -1.66 -10.11 -20.81
N ALA A 58 -2.06 -9.96 -22.07
CA ALA A 58 -3.36 -10.44 -22.53
C ALA A 58 -3.50 -11.96 -22.37
N GLY A 59 -2.44 -12.73 -22.67
CA GLY A 59 -2.44 -14.19 -22.49
C GLY A 59 -2.57 -14.63 -21.03
N CYS A 60 -2.03 -13.85 -20.09
CA CYS A 60 -2.18 -14.13 -18.66
C CYS A 60 -3.58 -13.78 -18.13
N MET A 61 -4.16 -12.66 -18.59
CA MET A 61 -5.40 -12.10 -18.05
C MET A 61 -6.67 -12.63 -18.73
N THR A 62 -6.64 -12.94 -20.02
CA THR A 62 -7.84 -13.37 -20.76
C THR A 62 -8.53 -14.59 -20.13
N PRO A 63 -7.81 -15.65 -19.69
CA PRO A 63 -8.45 -16.78 -19.04
C PRO A 63 -8.98 -16.48 -17.62
N LEU A 64 -8.58 -15.35 -17.02
CA LEU A 64 -9.08 -14.91 -15.70
C LEU A 64 -10.38 -14.13 -15.78
N ILE A 65 -10.72 -13.58 -16.95
CA ILE A 65 -11.90 -12.71 -17.13
C ILE A 65 -13.17 -13.31 -16.48
N PRO A 66 -13.54 -14.58 -16.68
CA PRO A 66 -14.75 -15.12 -16.07
C PRO A 66 -14.73 -15.14 -14.54
N VAL A 67 -13.56 -15.40 -13.94
CA VAL A 67 -13.39 -15.44 -12.48
C VAL A 67 -13.49 -14.02 -11.90
N LEU A 68 -12.82 -13.05 -12.53
CA LEU A 68 -12.86 -11.65 -12.12
C LEU A 68 -14.28 -11.07 -12.25
N LEU A 69 -15.00 -11.43 -13.32
CA LEU A 69 -16.39 -11.03 -13.51
C LEU A 69 -17.30 -11.62 -12.43
N ALA A 70 -17.14 -12.91 -12.10
CA ALA A 70 -17.94 -13.54 -11.06
C ALA A 70 -17.73 -12.86 -9.70
N GLY A 71 -16.48 -12.68 -9.28
CA GLY A 71 -16.15 -12.00 -8.01
C GLY A 71 -16.68 -10.57 -7.96
N ALA A 72 -16.48 -9.79 -9.04
CA ALA A 72 -16.97 -8.42 -9.12
C ALA A 72 -18.50 -8.32 -9.05
N LEU A 73 -19.23 -9.26 -9.66
CA LEU A 73 -20.70 -9.27 -9.60
C LEU A 73 -21.23 -9.57 -8.20
N PHE A 74 -20.56 -10.44 -7.42
CA PHE A 74 -20.94 -10.65 -6.02
C PHE A 74 -20.75 -9.38 -5.19
N ARG A 75 -19.63 -8.67 -5.34
CA ARG A 75 -19.43 -7.37 -4.68
C ARG A 75 -20.44 -6.32 -5.15
N CYS A 76 -20.78 -6.28 -6.43
CA CYS A 76 -21.83 -5.40 -6.96
C CYS A 76 -23.20 -5.68 -6.32
N ILE A 77 -23.59 -6.96 -6.19
CA ILE A 77 -24.81 -7.33 -5.46
C ILE A 77 -24.69 -6.90 -4.00
N ASN A 78 -23.51 -7.05 -3.40
CA ASN A 78 -23.27 -6.68 -2.01
C ASN A 78 -23.42 -5.17 -1.77
N SER A 79 -22.82 -4.34 -2.64
CA SER A 79 -22.99 -2.88 -2.60
C SER A 79 -24.44 -2.45 -2.84
N LEU A 80 -25.18 -3.13 -3.73
CA LEU A 80 -26.58 -2.82 -4.01
C LEU A 80 -27.52 -3.20 -2.87
N CYS A 81 -27.41 -4.44 -2.39
CA CYS A 81 -28.34 -5.01 -1.42
C CYS A 81 -27.93 -4.74 0.04
N GLY A 82 -26.65 -4.45 0.29
CA GLY A 82 -26.11 -4.16 1.61
C GLY A 82 -26.49 -2.78 2.15
N PRO A 83 -25.87 -2.36 3.27
CA PRO A 83 -26.28 -1.17 4.02
C PRO A 83 -26.07 0.14 3.26
N GLU A 84 -25.16 0.16 2.28
CA GLU A 84 -24.81 1.37 1.53
C GLU A 84 -25.93 1.88 0.59
N LEU A 85 -26.81 0.98 0.10
CA LEU A 85 -27.86 1.34 -0.88
C LEU A 85 -29.27 0.90 -0.45
N LEU A 86 -29.61 -0.39 -0.59
CA LEU A 86 -30.97 -0.88 -0.32
C LEU A 86 -31.20 -1.28 1.15
N GLY A 87 -30.14 -1.53 1.92
CA GLY A 87 -30.23 -1.90 3.33
C GLY A 87 -30.99 -3.20 3.60
N LEU A 88 -30.92 -4.17 2.67
CA LEU A 88 -31.64 -5.46 2.81
C LEU A 88 -31.00 -6.36 3.87
N TYR A 89 -29.70 -6.19 4.12
CA TYR A 89 -28.96 -6.88 5.16
C TYR A 89 -27.76 -6.02 5.64
N PRO A 90 -27.38 -6.13 6.93
CA PRO A 90 -26.25 -5.37 7.49
C PRO A 90 -24.89 -6.00 7.13
N ALA A 91 -23.81 -5.25 7.36
CA ALA A 91 -22.44 -5.66 7.00
C ALA A 91 -21.95 -6.89 7.77
N GLU A 92 -22.50 -7.12 8.96
CA GLU A 92 -22.18 -8.23 9.86
C GLU A 92 -22.91 -9.52 9.47
N SER A 93 -23.87 -9.44 8.55
CA SER A 93 -24.62 -10.62 8.13
C SER A 93 -23.71 -11.61 7.42
N ASP A 94 -23.88 -12.91 7.71
CA ASP A 94 -23.15 -13.98 7.03
C ASP A 94 -23.26 -13.91 5.51
N LEU A 95 -24.38 -13.39 4.99
CA LEU A 95 -24.60 -13.18 3.56
C LEU A 95 -23.72 -12.08 2.98
N TYR A 96 -23.61 -10.94 3.69
CA TYR A 96 -22.71 -9.85 3.30
C TYR A 96 -21.25 -10.34 3.28
N ILE A 97 -20.84 -11.00 4.36
CA ILE A 97 -19.48 -11.56 4.52
C ILE A 97 -19.20 -12.61 3.43
N LEU A 98 -20.16 -13.49 3.13
CA LEU A 98 -20.02 -14.49 2.08
C LEU A 98 -19.80 -13.86 0.70
N PHE A 99 -20.55 -12.81 0.34
CA PHE A 99 -20.36 -12.14 -0.95
C PHE A 99 -19.01 -11.43 -1.04
N ASP A 100 -18.52 -10.86 0.06
CA ASP A 100 -17.17 -10.31 0.14
C ASP A 100 -16.09 -11.40 0.00
N PHE A 101 -16.26 -12.55 0.64
CA PHE A 101 -15.35 -13.68 0.44
C PHE A 101 -15.27 -14.15 -1.00
N LEU A 102 -16.39 -14.15 -1.73
CA LEU A 102 -16.42 -14.52 -3.15
C LEU A 102 -15.70 -13.49 -4.03
N TYR A 103 -15.79 -12.21 -3.68
CA TYR A 103 -15.00 -11.16 -4.30
C TYR A 103 -13.51 -11.34 -4.01
N ASP A 104 -13.13 -11.45 -2.73
CA ASP A 104 -11.74 -11.60 -2.31
C ASP A 104 -11.11 -12.85 -2.92
N ALA A 105 -11.85 -13.95 -3.03
CA ALA A 105 -11.35 -15.18 -3.65
C ALA A 105 -10.86 -14.94 -5.10
N ALA A 106 -11.51 -14.05 -5.86
CA ALA A 106 -11.14 -13.73 -7.23
C ALA A 106 -9.97 -12.74 -7.32
N PHE A 107 -9.95 -11.73 -6.44
CA PHE A 107 -9.00 -10.61 -6.52
C PHE A 107 -7.78 -10.78 -5.62
N TYR A 108 -7.96 -11.19 -4.37
CA TYR A 108 -6.86 -11.39 -3.41
C TYR A 108 -5.88 -12.45 -3.91
N PHE A 109 -6.37 -13.58 -4.40
CA PHE A 109 -5.56 -14.68 -4.94
C PHE A 109 -5.19 -14.51 -6.43
N MET A 110 -5.39 -13.32 -7.00
CA MET A 110 -5.04 -13.03 -8.39
C MET A 110 -3.59 -13.39 -8.75
N PRO A 111 -2.57 -13.18 -7.89
CA PRO A 111 -1.22 -13.64 -8.18
C PRO A 111 -1.13 -15.14 -8.47
N ILE A 112 -1.88 -15.98 -7.76
CA ILE A 112 -1.87 -17.44 -7.98
C ILE A 112 -2.46 -17.77 -9.35
N LEU A 113 -3.60 -17.19 -9.66
CA LEU A 113 -4.32 -17.46 -10.92
C LEU A 113 -3.57 -16.91 -12.13
N ALA A 114 -3.04 -15.69 -12.03
CA ALA A 114 -2.23 -15.05 -13.06
C ALA A 114 -0.90 -15.79 -13.26
N GLY A 115 -0.25 -16.23 -12.17
CA GLY A 115 0.97 -17.01 -12.24
C GLY A 115 0.79 -18.34 -12.97
N PHE A 116 -0.33 -19.03 -12.73
CA PHE A 116 -0.70 -20.25 -13.44
C PHE A 116 -0.81 -20.02 -14.96
N ASN A 117 -1.56 -18.98 -15.37
CA ASN A 117 -1.74 -18.65 -16.78
C ASN A 117 -0.43 -18.16 -17.42
N ALA A 118 0.37 -17.37 -16.70
CA ALA A 118 1.68 -16.91 -17.15
C ALA A 118 2.62 -18.08 -17.46
N ALA A 119 2.68 -19.07 -16.56
CA ALA A 119 3.47 -20.28 -16.77
C ALA A 119 2.99 -21.08 -17.98
N LYS A 120 1.67 -21.23 -18.13
CA LYS A 120 1.06 -21.86 -19.31
C LYS A 120 1.45 -21.14 -20.60
N GLN A 121 1.33 -19.82 -20.63
CA GLN A 121 1.66 -18.97 -21.78
C GLN A 121 3.14 -19.06 -22.17
N LEU A 122 4.02 -19.26 -21.19
CA LEU A 122 5.46 -19.39 -21.40
C LEU A 122 5.90 -20.84 -21.68
N GLY A 123 4.98 -21.79 -21.76
CA GLY A 123 5.28 -23.19 -22.06
C GLY A 123 6.02 -23.92 -20.95
N ILE A 124 5.78 -23.54 -19.69
CA ILE A 124 6.27 -24.26 -18.50
C ILE A 124 5.07 -24.78 -17.70
N THR A 125 5.30 -25.69 -16.75
CA THR A 125 4.23 -26.32 -15.96
C THR A 125 3.39 -25.24 -15.23
N PRO A 126 2.08 -25.12 -15.50
CA PRO A 126 1.25 -24.07 -14.91
C PRO A 126 1.23 -24.07 -13.38
N MET A 127 1.26 -25.25 -12.76
CA MET A 127 1.31 -25.40 -11.31
C MET A 127 2.55 -24.75 -10.68
N LEU A 128 3.69 -24.68 -11.39
CA LEU A 128 4.88 -24.00 -10.86
C LEU A 128 4.71 -22.48 -10.87
N GLY A 129 4.01 -21.93 -11.88
CA GLY A 129 3.66 -20.51 -11.88
C GLY A 129 2.66 -20.16 -10.79
N GLY A 130 1.63 -21.00 -10.59
CA GLY A 130 0.71 -20.86 -9.47
C GLY A 130 1.42 -20.94 -8.12
N PHE A 131 2.40 -21.84 -7.97
CA PHE A 131 3.21 -21.95 -6.76
C PHE A 131 4.04 -20.70 -6.47
N ILE A 132 4.60 -20.03 -7.49
CA ILE A 132 5.25 -18.71 -7.29
C ILE A 132 4.23 -17.69 -6.77
N GLY A 133 3.01 -17.70 -7.30
CA GLY A 133 1.92 -16.89 -6.77
C GLY A 133 1.63 -17.19 -5.29
N CYS A 134 1.62 -18.47 -4.89
CA CYS A 134 1.44 -18.84 -3.49
C CYS A 134 2.58 -18.31 -2.62
N ILE A 135 3.83 -18.35 -3.10
CA ILE A 135 5.00 -17.82 -2.37
C ILE A 135 4.85 -16.32 -2.13
N LEU A 136 4.42 -15.56 -3.12
CA LEU A 136 4.17 -14.11 -2.97
C LEU A 136 2.99 -13.80 -2.02
N MET A 137 2.12 -14.77 -1.78
CA MET A 137 0.89 -14.64 -1.00
C MET A 137 0.94 -15.37 0.35
N VAL A 138 2.13 -15.82 0.79
CA VAL A 138 2.27 -16.46 2.10
C VAL A 138 1.83 -15.46 3.18
N PRO A 139 0.89 -15.82 4.07
CA PRO A 139 0.36 -14.89 5.10
C PRO A 139 1.45 -14.26 5.97
N ASP A 140 2.51 -15.01 6.27
CA ASP A 140 3.64 -14.50 7.06
C ASP A 140 4.34 -13.32 6.38
N PHE A 141 4.38 -13.24 5.04
CA PHE A 141 4.91 -12.03 4.37
C PHE A 141 4.04 -10.81 4.68
N ALA A 142 2.71 -10.95 4.71
CA ALA A 142 1.86 -9.85 5.13
C ALA A 142 2.12 -9.44 6.59
N ALA A 143 2.32 -10.42 7.49
CA ALA A 143 2.65 -10.16 8.89
C ALA A 143 4.01 -9.46 9.05
N TYR A 144 5.04 -9.90 8.33
CA TYR A 144 6.36 -9.26 8.30
C TYR A 144 6.28 -7.81 7.78
N ALA A 145 5.50 -7.56 6.71
CA ALA A 145 5.27 -6.21 6.20
C ALA A 145 4.63 -5.28 7.24
N THR A 146 3.70 -5.80 8.05
CA THR A 146 3.05 -5.02 9.13
C THR A 146 3.97 -4.78 10.33
N SER A 147 4.78 -5.79 10.70
CA SER A 147 5.68 -5.69 11.86
C SER A 147 6.90 -4.78 11.63
N GLY A 148 7.31 -4.59 10.37
CA GLY A 148 8.54 -3.88 10.02
C GLY A 148 9.82 -4.65 10.34
N GLU A 149 9.73 -5.92 10.76
CA GLU A 149 10.90 -6.74 11.06
C GLU A 149 11.72 -7.04 9.79
N PRO A 150 13.07 -7.04 9.90
CA PRO A 150 13.94 -7.32 8.78
C PRO A 150 13.85 -8.79 8.38
N PHE A 151 13.47 -9.05 7.12
CA PHE A 151 13.49 -10.39 6.54
C PHE A 151 14.66 -10.52 5.57
N THR A 152 15.35 -11.68 5.58
CA THR A 152 16.43 -11.95 4.64
C THR A 152 16.20 -13.24 3.87
N VAL A 153 16.52 -13.24 2.58
CA VAL A 153 16.50 -14.42 1.72
C VAL A 153 17.95 -14.78 1.40
N PHE A 154 18.43 -15.89 1.97
CA PHE A 154 19.84 -16.32 1.85
C PHE A 154 20.84 -15.23 2.27
N GLY A 155 20.52 -14.46 3.32
CA GLY A 155 21.36 -13.37 3.82
C GLY A 155 21.23 -12.05 3.04
N ILE A 156 20.39 -11.99 2.01
CA ILE A 156 20.09 -10.76 1.26
C ILE A 156 18.86 -10.09 1.90
N PRO A 157 18.94 -8.79 2.29
CA PRO A 157 17.77 -8.04 2.76
C PRO A 157 16.64 -8.09 1.75
N CYS A 158 15.44 -8.45 2.21
CA CYS A 158 14.24 -8.57 1.40
C CYS A 158 13.21 -7.55 1.89
N THR A 159 12.77 -6.69 0.99
CA THR A 159 11.62 -5.81 1.28
C THR A 159 10.36 -6.66 1.25
N VAL A 160 9.70 -6.77 2.40
CA VAL A 160 8.46 -7.54 2.50
C VAL A 160 7.27 -6.61 2.31
N THR A 161 6.43 -6.92 1.34
CA THR A 161 5.22 -6.17 1.00
C THR A 161 4.06 -7.14 0.79
N ASN A 162 2.83 -6.70 1.03
CA ASN A 162 1.66 -7.45 0.61
C ASN A 162 1.50 -7.38 -0.92
N TYR A 163 1.60 -8.53 -1.60
CA TYR A 163 1.46 -8.65 -3.05
C TYR A 163 0.04 -9.07 -3.50
N ALA A 164 -0.93 -9.10 -2.58
CA ALA A 164 -2.34 -9.36 -2.89
C ALA A 164 -2.85 -8.41 -3.98
N GLN A 165 -3.72 -8.92 -4.84
CA GLN A 165 -4.34 -8.14 -5.92
C GLN A 165 -3.36 -7.55 -6.95
N THR A 166 -2.07 -7.93 -6.93
CA THR A 166 -1.07 -7.44 -7.89
C THR A 166 -0.85 -8.40 -9.06
N VAL A 167 -0.74 -7.86 -10.28
CA VAL A 167 -0.49 -8.66 -11.50
C VAL A 167 0.95 -8.53 -11.98
N LEU A 168 1.53 -7.32 -11.88
CA LEU A 168 2.85 -7.05 -12.44
C LEU A 168 3.99 -7.85 -11.75
N PRO A 169 4.08 -7.91 -10.41
CA PRO A 169 5.12 -8.67 -9.71
C PRO A 169 5.14 -10.15 -10.10
N ILE A 170 3.96 -10.80 -10.13
CA ILE A 170 3.87 -12.21 -10.49
C ILE A 170 4.25 -12.46 -11.95
N MET A 171 3.81 -11.59 -12.86
CA MET A 171 4.09 -11.74 -14.29
C MET A 171 5.59 -11.65 -14.59
N LEU A 172 6.30 -10.73 -13.95
CA LEU A 172 7.76 -10.59 -14.04
C LEU A 172 8.46 -11.80 -13.42
N SER A 173 7.98 -12.26 -12.27
CA SER A 173 8.54 -13.40 -11.54
C SER A 173 8.45 -14.70 -12.32
N VAL A 174 7.28 -15.00 -12.90
CA VAL A 174 7.07 -16.20 -13.71
C VAL A 174 7.82 -16.13 -15.04
N PHE A 175 7.94 -14.94 -15.63
CA PHE A 175 8.78 -14.73 -16.81
C PHE A 175 10.24 -15.10 -16.52
N PHE A 176 10.82 -14.55 -15.45
CA PHE A 176 12.19 -14.85 -15.05
C PHE A 176 12.37 -16.33 -14.71
N PHE A 177 11.47 -16.89 -13.91
CA PHE A 177 11.48 -18.31 -13.58
C PHE A 177 11.44 -19.19 -14.84
N SER A 178 10.65 -18.82 -15.86
CA SER A 178 10.57 -19.58 -17.11
C SER A 178 11.90 -19.64 -17.86
N VAL A 179 12.68 -18.56 -17.81
CA VAL A 179 14.01 -18.49 -18.42
C VAL A 179 14.96 -19.43 -17.68
N VAL A 180 15.02 -19.32 -16.34
CA VAL A 180 15.85 -20.20 -15.50
C VAL A 180 15.44 -21.66 -15.67
N TYR A 181 14.15 -21.96 -15.65
CA TYR A 181 13.60 -23.30 -15.80
C TYR A 181 14.00 -23.96 -17.12
N LYS A 182 13.87 -23.23 -18.24
CA LYS A 182 14.27 -23.74 -19.56
C LYS A 182 15.79 -23.95 -19.66
N LEU A 183 16.60 -23.10 -19.02
CA LEU A 183 18.05 -23.27 -18.97
C LEU A 183 18.44 -24.52 -18.18
N ILE A 184 17.90 -24.70 -16.97
CA ILE A 184 18.20 -25.88 -16.14
C ILE A 184 17.71 -27.16 -16.82
N LYS A 185 16.50 -27.14 -17.39
CA LYS A 185 15.95 -28.29 -18.14
C LYS A 185 16.85 -28.71 -19.29
N LYS A 186 17.52 -27.76 -19.96
CA LYS A 186 18.46 -28.05 -21.06
C LYS A 186 19.74 -28.77 -20.59
N ILE A 187 20.15 -28.53 -19.35
CA ILE A 187 21.37 -29.10 -18.77
C ILE A 187 21.07 -30.44 -18.05
N MET A 188 19.84 -30.63 -17.58
CA MET A 188 19.45 -31.76 -16.74
C MET A 188 19.33 -33.08 -17.54
N PRO A 189 19.95 -34.18 -17.06
CA PRO A 189 19.69 -35.52 -17.61
C PRO A 189 18.26 -35.97 -17.35
N ASP A 190 17.65 -36.70 -18.30
CA ASP A 190 16.24 -37.11 -18.28
C ASP A 190 15.75 -37.74 -16.96
N VAL A 191 16.60 -38.53 -16.30
CA VAL A 191 16.29 -39.23 -15.05
C VAL A 191 16.12 -38.25 -13.87
N LEU A 192 16.83 -37.13 -13.89
CA LEU A 192 16.83 -36.13 -12.82
C LEU A 192 15.83 -34.99 -13.06
N THR A 193 15.38 -34.83 -14.32
CA THR A 193 14.54 -33.71 -14.76
C THR A 193 13.24 -33.57 -13.98
N THR A 194 12.59 -34.67 -13.60
CA THR A 194 11.31 -34.61 -12.89
C THR A 194 11.41 -34.04 -11.48
N VAL A 195 12.56 -34.22 -10.81
CA VAL A 195 12.75 -33.81 -9.41
C VAL A 195 13.60 -32.54 -9.32
N PHE A 196 14.75 -32.53 -9.99
CA PHE A 196 15.76 -31.48 -9.80
C PHE A 196 15.52 -30.25 -10.65
N THR A 197 14.91 -30.36 -11.83
CA THR A 197 14.63 -29.18 -12.65
C THR A 197 13.71 -28.17 -11.92
N PRO A 198 12.52 -28.54 -11.40
CA PRO A 198 11.69 -27.58 -10.68
C PRO A 198 12.37 -27.08 -9.40
N PHE A 199 13.02 -27.97 -8.63
CA PHE A 199 13.70 -27.61 -7.39
C PHE A 199 14.83 -26.59 -7.59
N LEU A 200 15.78 -26.87 -8.49
CA LEU A 200 16.91 -25.97 -8.73
C LEU A 200 16.47 -24.66 -9.39
N SER A 201 15.44 -24.72 -10.25
CA SER A 201 14.90 -23.50 -10.85
C SER A 201 14.32 -22.59 -9.80
N MET A 202 13.62 -23.15 -8.81
CA MET A 202 13.12 -22.38 -7.66
C MET A 202 14.26 -21.88 -6.80
N LEU A 203 15.20 -22.75 -6.42
CA LEU A 203 16.34 -22.38 -5.57
C LEU A 203 17.12 -21.18 -6.13
N ILE A 204 17.33 -21.16 -7.45
CA ILE A 204 18.01 -20.05 -8.13
C ILE A 204 17.10 -18.85 -8.29
N SER A 205 15.80 -19.04 -8.60
CA SER A 205 14.93 -17.92 -8.95
C SER A 205 14.40 -17.14 -7.74
N ILE A 206 14.14 -17.81 -6.61
CA ILE A 206 13.44 -17.23 -5.46
C ILE A 206 14.15 -15.99 -4.87
N PRO A 207 15.49 -15.97 -4.69
CA PRO A 207 16.17 -14.77 -4.21
C PRO A 207 15.97 -13.57 -5.13
N PHE A 208 16.03 -13.76 -6.45
CA PHE A 208 15.78 -12.68 -7.40
C PHE A 208 14.31 -12.29 -7.44
N ILE A 209 13.39 -13.25 -7.33
CA ILE A 209 11.96 -12.96 -7.29
C ILE A 209 11.62 -12.08 -6.08
N LEU A 210 12.04 -12.49 -4.88
CA LEU A 210 11.66 -11.83 -3.63
C LEU A 210 12.48 -10.57 -3.33
N CYS A 211 13.79 -10.57 -3.58
CA CYS A 211 14.63 -9.41 -3.25
C CYS A 211 14.69 -8.36 -4.37
N LEU A 212 14.38 -8.74 -5.62
CA LEU A 212 14.48 -7.83 -6.76
C LEU A 212 13.15 -7.65 -7.49
N LEU A 213 12.58 -8.70 -8.10
CA LEU A 213 11.48 -8.54 -9.05
C LEU A 213 10.16 -8.11 -8.40
N ALA A 214 9.81 -8.69 -7.25
CA ALA A 214 8.58 -8.34 -6.55
C ALA A 214 8.66 -6.93 -5.93
N PRO A 215 9.73 -6.55 -5.21
CA PRO A 215 9.92 -5.17 -4.74
C PRO A 215 10.07 -4.17 -5.88
N LEU A 216 10.70 -4.53 -7.02
CA LEU A 216 10.84 -3.63 -8.16
C LEU A 216 9.48 -3.13 -8.65
N GLY A 217 8.47 -3.99 -8.69
CA GLY A 217 7.10 -3.59 -9.02
C GLY A 217 6.58 -2.50 -8.08
N THR A 218 6.78 -2.67 -6.77
CA THR A 218 6.39 -1.70 -5.75
C THR A 218 7.25 -0.43 -5.78
N ILE A 219 8.56 -0.53 -5.95
CA ILE A 219 9.50 0.62 -5.96
C ILE A 219 9.23 1.49 -7.18
N VAL A 220 9.13 0.89 -8.37
CA VAL A 220 8.75 1.60 -9.60
C VAL A 220 7.32 2.15 -9.44
N GLY A 221 6.44 1.38 -8.81
CA GLY A 221 5.14 1.80 -8.26
C GLY A 221 5.19 3.15 -7.57
N ASN A 222 5.89 3.19 -6.45
CA ASN A 222 5.99 4.34 -5.57
C ASN A 222 6.69 5.51 -6.25
N ALA A 223 7.74 5.27 -7.04
CA ALA A 223 8.44 6.33 -7.76
C ALA A 223 7.54 7.01 -8.81
N ILE A 224 6.81 6.22 -9.60
CA ILE A 224 5.83 6.74 -10.58
C ILE A 224 4.71 7.47 -9.83
N SER A 225 4.20 6.88 -8.76
CA SER A 225 3.13 7.44 -7.93
C SER A 225 3.51 8.81 -7.34
N ASN A 226 4.67 8.90 -6.69
CA ASN A 226 5.18 10.14 -6.11
C ASN A 226 5.46 11.19 -7.18
N GLY A 227 6.03 10.78 -8.32
CA GLY A 227 6.25 11.67 -9.45
C GLY A 227 4.96 12.22 -10.05
N LEU A 228 3.93 11.38 -10.18
CA LEU A 228 2.60 11.80 -10.64
C LEU A 228 1.92 12.73 -9.63
N ALA A 229 1.97 12.41 -8.34
CA ALA A 229 1.40 13.25 -7.28
C ALA A 229 2.06 14.64 -7.27
N TRP A 230 3.39 14.70 -7.28
CA TRP A 230 4.17 15.93 -7.38
C TRP A 230 3.82 16.72 -8.65
N PHE A 231 3.73 16.05 -9.80
CA PHE A 231 3.34 16.68 -11.06
C PHE A 231 1.93 17.26 -10.97
N GLY A 232 1.03 16.51 -10.36
CA GLY A 232 -0.35 16.85 -10.06
C GLY A 232 -0.50 18.14 -9.26
N THR A 233 0.18 18.23 -8.12
CA THR A 233 0.14 19.41 -7.25
C THR A 233 0.86 20.61 -7.87
N THR A 234 1.91 20.39 -8.67
CA THR A 234 2.71 21.47 -9.26
C THR A 234 2.06 22.11 -10.49
N THR A 235 1.36 21.33 -11.31
CA THR A 235 0.84 21.79 -12.62
C THR A 235 -0.66 22.10 -12.63
N GLY A 236 -1.31 22.04 -11.45
CA GLY A 236 -2.73 22.34 -11.29
C GLY A 236 -3.61 21.41 -12.14
N PHE A 237 -4.57 21.97 -12.88
CA PHE A 237 -5.57 21.18 -13.60
C PHE A 237 -4.99 20.21 -14.63
N PHE A 238 -3.86 20.55 -15.26
CA PHE A 238 -3.23 19.69 -16.24
C PHE A 238 -2.64 18.43 -15.60
N GLY A 239 -2.08 18.56 -14.40
CA GLY A 239 -1.58 17.44 -13.63
C GLY A 239 -2.68 16.47 -13.25
N VAL A 240 -3.82 16.98 -12.77
CA VAL A 240 -5.03 16.20 -12.47
C VAL A 240 -5.52 15.44 -13.71
N ALA A 241 -5.53 16.09 -14.88
CA ALA A 241 -5.91 15.47 -16.15
C ALA A 241 -5.00 14.30 -16.54
N VAL A 242 -3.68 14.48 -16.41
CA VAL A 242 -2.69 13.43 -16.73
C VAL A 242 -2.80 12.26 -15.76
N ILE A 243 -2.94 12.53 -14.46
CA ILE A 243 -3.12 11.47 -13.46
C ILE A 243 -4.40 10.68 -13.75
N ALA A 244 -5.51 11.34 -14.04
CA ALA A 244 -6.75 10.67 -14.40
C ALA A 244 -6.58 9.77 -15.63
N ALA A 245 -5.88 10.24 -16.66
CA ALA A 245 -5.59 9.46 -17.86
C ALA A 245 -4.76 8.20 -17.61
N LEU A 246 -3.87 8.24 -16.61
CA LEU A 246 -2.96 7.15 -16.27
C LEU A 246 -3.50 6.21 -15.19
N TRP A 247 -4.53 6.63 -14.45
CA TRP A 247 -5.04 5.93 -13.27
C TRP A 247 -5.41 4.46 -13.55
N GLU A 248 -6.20 4.19 -14.58
CA GLU A 248 -6.62 2.80 -14.88
C GLU A 248 -5.44 1.90 -15.27
N PHE A 249 -4.33 2.46 -15.77
CA PHE A 249 -3.11 1.67 -16.01
C PHE A 249 -2.38 1.33 -14.71
N LEU A 250 -2.49 2.20 -13.69
CA LEU A 250 -2.01 1.95 -12.33
C LEU A 250 -2.91 0.95 -11.60
N VAL A 251 -4.22 0.94 -11.91
CA VAL A 251 -5.14 -0.11 -11.46
C VAL A 251 -4.72 -1.46 -12.01
N LEU A 252 -4.50 -1.55 -13.33
CA LEU A 252 -4.04 -2.77 -14.00
C LEU A 252 -2.78 -3.40 -13.42
N SER A 253 -1.83 -2.57 -12.98
CA SER A 253 -0.57 -3.03 -12.38
C SER A 253 -0.65 -3.26 -10.88
N GLY A 254 -1.74 -2.84 -10.22
CA GLY A 254 -1.87 -2.81 -8.75
C GLY A 254 -1.13 -1.64 -8.09
N MET A 255 -0.49 -0.75 -8.86
CA MET A 255 0.31 0.37 -8.34
C MET A 255 -0.53 1.53 -7.79
N HIS A 256 -1.83 1.60 -8.12
CA HIS A 256 -2.72 2.64 -7.61
C HIS A 256 -2.87 2.65 -6.07
N LEU A 257 -2.67 1.51 -5.40
CA LEU A 257 -2.67 1.43 -3.92
C LEU A 257 -1.54 2.25 -3.28
N ALA A 258 -0.40 2.37 -3.98
CA ALA A 258 0.71 3.21 -3.54
C ALA A 258 0.38 4.71 -3.59
N LEU A 259 -0.49 5.12 -4.52
CA LEU A 259 -1.01 6.49 -4.59
C LEU A 259 -2.03 6.76 -3.48
N MET A 260 -2.86 5.77 -3.15
CA MET A 260 -3.93 5.94 -2.16
C MET A 260 -3.41 6.30 -0.77
N MET A 261 -2.27 5.76 -0.33
CA MET A 261 -1.73 6.04 1.01
C MET A 261 -1.37 7.52 1.23
N PRO A 262 -0.50 8.16 0.40
CA PRO A 262 -0.27 9.61 0.47
C PRO A 262 -1.53 10.44 0.26
N MET A 263 -2.43 9.99 -0.63
CA MET A 263 -3.71 10.66 -0.88
C MET A 263 -4.58 10.65 0.39
N MET A 264 -4.71 9.51 1.09
CA MET A 264 -5.42 9.45 2.37
C MET A 264 -4.79 10.33 3.44
N ALA A 265 -3.45 10.36 3.54
CA ALA A 265 -2.75 11.24 4.47
C ALA A 265 -3.08 12.73 4.21
N SER A 266 -3.02 13.18 2.95
CA SER A 266 -3.38 14.55 2.56
C SER A 266 -4.84 14.89 2.89
N PHE A 267 -5.73 13.91 2.78
CA PHE A 267 -7.12 14.10 3.14
C PHE A 267 -7.37 14.13 4.65
N PHE A 268 -6.64 13.34 5.45
CA PHE A 268 -6.68 13.49 6.91
C PHE A 268 -6.18 14.87 7.36
N GLU A 269 -5.22 15.45 6.63
CA GLU A 269 -4.71 16.80 6.90
C GLU A 269 -5.72 17.90 6.52
N THR A 270 -6.35 17.78 5.35
CA THR A 270 -7.15 18.88 4.78
C THR A 270 -8.66 18.72 4.96
N GLY A 271 -9.14 17.53 5.34
CA GLY A 271 -10.55 17.17 5.42
C GLY A 271 -11.27 17.10 4.07
N ILE A 272 -10.55 17.29 2.94
CA ILE A 272 -11.11 17.32 1.59
C ILE A 272 -10.23 16.52 0.61
N GLN A 273 -10.84 15.69 -0.21
CA GLN A 273 -10.14 15.06 -1.33
C GLN A 273 -10.19 16.03 -2.51
N SER A 274 -9.05 16.56 -2.93
CA SER A 274 -8.97 17.54 -4.03
C SER A 274 -7.79 17.27 -4.97
N GLY A 275 -7.81 17.90 -6.15
CA GLY A 275 -6.71 17.82 -7.11
C GLY A 275 -6.40 16.37 -7.55
N PRO A 276 -5.13 15.89 -7.44
CA PRO A 276 -4.74 14.52 -7.77
C PRO A 276 -5.66 13.45 -7.18
N MET A 277 -6.23 13.73 -6.00
CA MET A 277 -7.08 12.81 -5.27
C MET A 277 -8.37 12.42 -5.99
N VAL A 278 -8.96 13.38 -6.71
CA VAL A 278 -10.24 13.19 -7.41
C VAL A 278 -10.05 12.53 -8.78
N SER A 279 -8.82 12.52 -9.30
CA SER A 279 -8.47 11.95 -10.61
C SER A 279 -8.91 10.49 -10.76
N GLY A 280 -8.80 9.69 -9.70
CA GLY A 280 -9.21 8.30 -9.70
C GLY A 280 -10.70 8.13 -9.96
N SER A 281 -11.54 9.00 -9.36
CA SER A 281 -12.99 8.96 -9.58
C SER A 281 -13.33 9.21 -11.06
N PHE A 282 -12.73 10.23 -11.69
CA PHE A 282 -12.98 10.54 -13.10
C PHE A 282 -12.46 9.45 -14.04
N ALA A 283 -11.35 8.81 -13.70
CA ALA A 283 -10.84 7.66 -14.43
C ALA A 283 -11.81 6.47 -14.37
N THR A 284 -12.34 6.18 -13.18
CA THR A 284 -13.33 5.13 -12.94
C THR A 284 -14.62 5.38 -13.73
N TRP A 285 -15.14 6.60 -13.72
CA TRP A 285 -16.30 6.98 -14.54
C TRP A 285 -16.03 6.88 -16.05
N ALA A 286 -14.82 7.24 -16.50
CA ALA A 286 -14.43 7.06 -17.89
C ALA A 286 -14.39 5.57 -18.28
N CYS A 287 -13.92 4.71 -17.38
CA CYS A 287 -13.94 3.26 -17.55
C CYS A 287 -15.38 2.75 -17.69
N PHE A 288 -16.32 3.22 -16.87
CA PHE A 288 -17.74 2.84 -17.00
C PHE A 288 -18.33 3.29 -18.34
N GLY A 289 -17.95 4.48 -18.82
CA GLY A 289 -18.30 4.95 -20.15
C GLY A 289 -17.81 4.03 -21.27
N VAL A 290 -16.62 3.44 -21.12
CA VAL A 290 -16.09 2.43 -22.06
C VAL A 290 -16.94 1.17 -22.05
N ALA A 291 -17.34 0.67 -20.87
CA ALA A 291 -18.18 -0.51 -20.75
C ALA A 291 -19.54 -0.31 -21.41
N LEU A 292 -20.19 0.84 -21.16
CA LEU A 292 -21.44 1.20 -21.80
C LEU A 292 -21.29 1.35 -23.32
N GLY A 293 -20.25 2.06 -23.76
CA GLY A 293 -19.95 2.24 -25.18
C GLY A 293 -19.71 0.92 -25.90
N ALA A 294 -19.02 -0.03 -25.26
CA ALA A 294 -18.85 -1.39 -25.76
C ALA A 294 -20.19 -2.13 -25.82
N ALA A 295 -21.02 -2.08 -24.77
CA ALA A 295 -22.34 -2.72 -24.74
C ALA A 295 -23.28 -2.18 -25.84
N LEU A 296 -23.21 -0.90 -26.16
CA LEU A 296 -24.00 -0.29 -27.23
C LEU A 296 -23.48 -0.63 -28.63
N ARG A 297 -22.16 -0.81 -28.78
CA ARG A 297 -21.51 -1.03 -30.08
C ARG A 297 -21.43 -2.50 -30.50
N LEU A 298 -21.25 -3.40 -29.54
CA LEU A 298 -21.06 -4.84 -29.81
C LEU A 298 -22.34 -5.48 -30.33
N ARG A 299 -22.19 -6.33 -31.35
CA ARG A 299 -23.31 -7.02 -32.01
C ARG A 299 -23.48 -8.46 -31.51
N ASN A 300 -22.40 -9.11 -31.09
CA ASN A 300 -22.47 -10.44 -30.51
C ASN A 300 -23.24 -10.36 -29.17
N LYS A 301 -24.27 -11.20 -29.01
CA LYS A 301 -25.14 -11.19 -27.82
C LYS A 301 -24.37 -11.47 -26.53
N GLU A 302 -23.42 -12.40 -26.56
CA GLU A 302 -22.63 -12.79 -25.39
C GLU A 302 -21.67 -11.66 -24.99
N GLU A 303 -20.88 -11.14 -25.93
CA GLU A 303 -19.96 -10.03 -25.66
C GLU A 303 -20.70 -8.76 -25.20
N LYS A 304 -21.86 -8.49 -25.80
CA LYS A 304 -22.72 -7.38 -25.38
C LYS A 304 -23.24 -7.56 -23.96
N SER A 305 -23.70 -8.77 -23.62
CA SER A 305 -24.14 -9.11 -22.26
C SER A 305 -23.01 -8.93 -21.26
N THR A 306 -21.81 -9.40 -21.58
CA THR A 306 -20.62 -9.21 -20.74
C THR A 306 -20.28 -7.74 -20.56
N ALA A 307 -20.29 -6.95 -21.63
CA ALA A 307 -20.01 -5.51 -21.54
C ALA A 307 -21.05 -4.76 -20.69
N PHE A 308 -22.32 -5.15 -20.79
CA PHE A 308 -23.38 -4.59 -19.95
C PHE A 308 -23.22 -5.00 -18.49
N ALA A 309 -22.87 -6.26 -18.22
CA ALA A 309 -22.58 -6.73 -16.86
C ALA A 309 -21.38 -5.98 -16.24
N SER A 310 -20.31 -5.75 -17.00
CA SER A 310 -19.17 -4.93 -16.56
C SER A 310 -19.58 -3.49 -16.27
N PHE A 311 -20.47 -2.91 -17.09
CA PHE A 311 -21.01 -1.56 -16.84
C PHE A 311 -21.84 -1.51 -15.55
N THR A 312 -22.71 -2.50 -15.32
CA THR A 312 -23.52 -2.59 -14.09
C THR A 312 -22.64 -2.78 -12.86
N ALA A 313 -21.63 -3.66 -12.93
CA ALA A 313 -20.66 -3.85 -11.85
C ALA A 313 -19.88 -2.57 -11.55
N GLY A 314 -19.54 -1.80 -12.58
CA GLY A 314 -18.90 -0.50 -12.43
C GLY A 314 -19.80 0.53 -11.74
N ILE A 315 -20.99 0.79 -12.28
CA ILE A 315 -21.88 1.83 -11.77
C ILE A 315 -22.40 1.53 -10.35
N LEU A 316 -22.70 0.27 -10.06
CA LEU A 316 -23.30 -0.11 -8.77
C LEU A 316 -22.26 -0.53 -7.73
N GLY A 317 -21.18 -1.22 -8.15
CA GLY A 317 -20.16 -1.74 -7.25
C GLY A 317 -18.88 -0.90 -7.20
N GLY A 318 -18.71 0.09 -8.07
CA GLY A 318 -17.48 0.90 -8.15
C GLY A 318 -16.27 0.16 -8.74
N ILE A 319 -16.47 -0.97 -9.41
CA ILE A 319 -15.40 -1.90 -9.81
C ILE A 319 -15.03 -1.69 -11.29
N THR A 320 -13.77 -1.37 -11.59
CA THR A 320 -13.32 -1.11 -12.98
C THR A 320 -12.74 -2.34 -13.67
N GLU A 321 -12.31 -3.33 -12.89
CA GLU A 321 -11.61 -4.53 -13.32
C GLU A 321 -12.39 -5.38 -14.34
N PRO A 322 -13.71 -5.61 -14.22
CA PRO A 322 -14.54 -6.21 -15.26
C PRO A 322 -14.40 -5.56 -16.64
N THR A 323 -14.23 -4.24 -16.66
CA THR A 323 -14.12 -3.47 -17.90
C THR A 323 -12.70 -3.51 -18.42
N LEU A 324 -11.72 -3.26 -17.54
CA LEU A 324 -10.31 -3.27 -17.90
C LEU A 324 -9.87 -4.63 -18.44
N TYR A 325 -10.17 -5.71 -17.70
CA TYR A 325 -9.79 -7.06 -18.07
C TYR A 325 -10.73 -7.67 -19.10
N GLY A 326 -12.05 -7.50 -18.93
CA GLY A 326 -13.05 -8.12 -19.80
C GLY A 326 -13.19 -7.48 -21.19
N ILE A 327 -12.94 -6.17 -21.30
CA ILE A 327 -13.20 -5.40 -22.53
C ILE A 327 -11.92 -4.79 -23.06
N CYS A 328 -11.17 -4.03 -22.24
CA CYS A 328 -10.04 -3.23 -22.74
C CYS A 328 -8.88 -4.08 -23.24
N PHE A 329 -8.55 -5.21 -22.58
CA PHE A 329 -7.53 -6.13 -23.11
C PHE A 329 -7.91 -6.77 -24.44
N ARG A 330 -9.20 -7.10 -24.63
CA ARG A 330 -9.69 -7.67 -25.89
C ARG A 330 -9.70 -6.64 -27.01
N TYR A 331 -10.13 -5.42 -26.69
CA TYR A 331 -10.20 -4.30 -27.62
C TYR A 331 -9.28 -3.18 -27.16
N SER A 332 -7.99 -3.26 -27.48
CA SER A 332 -6.97 -2.30 -27.00
C SER A 332 -7.25 -0.83 -27.32
N ARG A 333 -8.11 -0.54 -28.32
CA ARG A 333 -8.61 0.82 -28.60
C ARG A 333 -9.41 1.42 -27.43
N CYS A 334 -10.04 0.57 -26.62
CA CYS A 334 -10.79 0.97 -25.44
C CYS A 334 -9.91 1.59 -24.35
N PHE A 335 -8.64 1.15 -24.21
CA PHE A 335 -7.69 1.81 -23.30
C PHE A 335 -7.46 3.27 -23.71
N VAL A 336 -7.34 3.53 -25.02
CA VAL A 336 -7.12 4.89 -25.53
C VAL A 336 -8.35 5.77 -25.27
N THR A 337 -9.55 5.27 -25.54
CA THR A 337 -10.78 6.04 -25.27
C THR A 337 -11.02 6.26 -23.78
N SER A 338 -10.65 5.29 -22.93
CA SER A 338 -10.68 5.42 -21.47
C SER A 338 -9.76 6.55 -21.01
N ALA A 339 -8.50 6.53 -21.48
CA ALA A 339 -7.50 7.54 -21.11
C ALA A 339 -7.91 8.94 -21.56
N ILE A 340 -8.49 9.09 -22.76
CA ILE A 340 -8.99 10.39 -23.25
C ILE A 340 -10.18 10.86 -22.41
N GLY A 341 -11.15 9.99 -22.13
CA GLY A 341 -12.31 10.35 -21.30
C GLY A 341 -11.88 10.76 -19.89
N ALA A 342 -10.96 10.02 -19.29
CA ALA A 342 -10.40 10.30 -17.98
C ALA A 342 -9.59 11.61 -17.98
N PHE A 343 -8.80 11.87 -19.03
CA PHE A 343 -8.07 13.13 -19.19
C PHE A 343 -9.02 14.34 -19.21
N VAL A 344 -10.08 14.27 -20.02
CA VAL A 344 -11.06 15.37 -20.13
C VAL A 344 -11.81 15.56 -18.81
N GLY A 345 -12.22 14.47 -18.15
CA GLY A 345 -12.86 14.52 -16.84
C GLY A 345 -11.95 15.09 -15.76
N GLY A 346 -10.70 14.64 -15.69
CA GLY A 346 -9.70 15.15 -14.76
C GLY A 346 -9.32 16.61 -15.00
N ALA A 347 -9.22 17.03 -16.26
CA ALA A 347 -9.02 18.44 -16.61
C ALA A 347 -10.21 19.30 -16.13
N TYR A 348 -11.44 18.84 -16.36
CA TYR A 348 -12.63 19.53 -15.87
C TYR A 348 -12.61 19.64 -14.33
N ALA A 349 -12.32 18.54 -13.64
CA ALA A 349 -12.21 18.50 -12.18
C ALA A 349 -11.17 19.48 -11.64
N GLY A 350 -10.00 19.52 -12.28
CA GLY A 350 -8.92 20.42 -11.92
C GLY A 350 -9.22 21.89 -12.22
N ILE A 351 -9.95 22.21 -13.29
CA ILE A 351 -10.36 23.60 -13.62
C ILE A 351 -11.41 24.10 -12.63
N THR A 352 -12.35 23.24 -12.26
CA THR A 352 -13.48 23.60 -11.40
C THR A 352 -13.22 23.42 -9.91
N ASN A 353 -12.02 22.91 -9.54
CA ASN A 353 -11.63 22.58 -8.17
C ASN A 353 -12.65 21.66 -7.47
N VAL A 354 -13.11 20.63 -8.18
CA VAL A 354 -13.99 19.61 -7.58
C VAL A 354 -13.28 19.01 -6.37
N CYS A 355 -13.98 18.96 -5.24
CA CYS A 355 -13.52 18.34 -4.01
C CYS A 355 -14.58 17.34 -3.53
N ALA A 356 -14.14 16.26 -2.90
CA ALA A 356 -15.02 15.35 -2.16
C ALA A 356 -14.81 15.55 -0.65
N TYR A 357 -15.92 15.68 0.08
CA TYR A 357 -15.96 15.95 1.52
C TYR A 357 -16.26 14.69 2.35
N ALA A 358 -16.51 13.56 1.70
CA ALA A 358 -17.02 12.36 2.36
C ALA A 358 -16.09 11.16 2.11
N ILE A 359 -15.34 10.82 3.15
CA ILE A 359 -15.20 9.45 3.66
C ILE A 359 -15.70 9.60 5.11
N THR A 360 -16.59 8.76 5.61
CA THR A 360 -17.19 8.99 6.93
C THR A 360 -16.13 8.68 8.00
N PHE A 361 -15.61 9.69 8.71
CA PHE A 361 -14.80 9.49 9.92
C PHE A 361 -15.47 10.17 11.11
N VAL A 362 -15.42 9.47 12.24
CA VAL A 362 -15.67 10.06 13.54
C VAL A 362 -14.30 10.30 14.16
N PHE A 363 -13.86 11.56 14.18
CA PHE A 363 -12.67 11.93 14.93
C PHE A 363 -13.04 11.99 16.42
N THR A 364 -12.50 11.06 17.19
CA THR A 364 -12.85 10.88 18.62
C THR A 364 -11.76 11.40 19.55
N GLY A 365 -10.77 12.12 19.03
CA GLY A 365 -9.64 12.62 19.80
C GLY A 365 -8.61 11.54 20.17
N VAL A 366 -7.66 11.95 21.00
CA VAL A 366 -6.50 11.14 21.41
C VAL A 366 -6.91 10.07 22.43
N GLN A 367 -6.32 8.89 22.29
CA GLN A 367 -6.61 7.73 23.13
C GLN A 367 -5.69 7.72 24.35
N ILE A 368 -6.14 8.37 25.43
CA ILE A 368 -5.41 8.41 26.71
C ILE A 368 -5.88 7.25 27.59
N GLY A 369 -4.99 6.27 27.78
CA GLY A 369 -5.22 5.09 28.63
C GLY A 369 -4.13 4.93 29.70
N LYS A 370 -4.41 4.16 30.76
CA LYS A 370 -3.40 3.84 31.78
C LYS A 370 -2.31 2.94 31.20
N ARG A 371 -1.10 3.46 31.01
CA ARG A 371 0.08 2.70 30.57
C ARG A 371 0.81 2.12 31.80
N THR A 372 0.20 1.14 32.47
CA THR A 372 0.70 0.55 33.72
C THR A 372 2.01 -0.24 33.58
N ALA A 373 2.47 -0.49 32.35
CA ALA A 373 3.66 -1.29 32.08
C ALA A 373 4.99 -0.62 32.47
N PHE A 374 5.02 0.71 32.60
CA PHE A 374 6.26 1.48 32.79
C PHE A 374 6.37 2.16 34.16
N GLY A 375 5.64 1.65 35.15
CA GLY A 375 5.63 2.20 36.52
C GLY A 375 4.90 3.54 36.61
N SER A 376 5.27 4.35 37.60
CA SER A 376 4.74 5.69 37.82
C SER A 376 5.87 6.67 38.11
N TRP A 377 5.74 7.92 37.68
CA TRP A 377 6.72 8.96 37.96
C TRP A 377 6.08 10.25 38.48
N LYS A 378 6.79 10.98 39.34
CA LYS A 378 6.34 12.25 39.91
C LYS A 378 7.48 13.25 39.93
N ALA A 379 7.19 14.48 39.51
CA ALA A 379 8.17 15.54 39.51
C ALA A 379 8.66 15.87 40.93
N PRO A 380 9.92 16.29 41.09
CA PRO A 380 10.42 16.81 42.37
C PRO A 380 9.53 17.94 42.91
N ALA A 381 9.34 17.97 44.23
CA ALA A 381 8.50 18.97 44.89
C ALA A 381 9.21 20.31 45.13
N ASP A 382 10.04 20.75 44.19
CA ASP A 382 10.87 21.97 44.29
C ASP A 382 10.24 23.19 43.60
N GLY A 383 9.11 23.02 42.92
CA GLY A 383 8.36 24.10 42.27
C GLY A 383 8.95 24.58 40.94
N LYS A 384 9.99 23.91 40.43
CA LYS A 384 10.63 24.29 39.17
C LYS A 384 9.80 23.82 37.96
N PRO A 385 9.82 24.56 36.83
CA PRO A 385 9.21 24.10 35.59
C PRO A 385 9.83 22.77 35.14
N LEU A 386 8.98 21.84 34.68
CA LEU A 386 9.43 20.57 34.11
C LEU A 386 9.54 20.65 32.59
N LEU A 387 10.73 20.41 32.05
CA LEU A 387 10.94 20.15 30.63
C LEU A 387 10.99 18.64 30.41
N TYR A 388 10.07 18.12 29.62
CA TYR A 388 10.14 16.74 29.14
C TYR A 388 10.75 16.71 27.74
N SER A 389 11.70 15.81 27.47
CA SER A 389 12.27 15.60 26.15
C SER A 389 12.11 14.14 25.71
N SER A 390 11.48 13.93 24.55
CA SER A 390 11.32 12.61 23.94
C SER A 390 11.28 12.69 22.42
N LEU A 391 12.28 12.10 21.76
CA LEU A 391 12.32 11.95 20.30
C LEU A 391 11.69 10.63 19.82
N GLY A 392 10.91 9.95 20.68
CA GLY A 392 10.22 8.69 20.36
C GLY A 392 11.06 7.45 20.65
N THR A 393 10.49 6.28 20.34
CA THR A 393 11.10 4.96 20.62
C THR A 393 11.60 4.21 19.38
N ALA A 394 10.98 4.46 18.22
CA ALA A 394 11.32 3.78 16.96
C ALA A 394 12.34 4.55 16.10
N PHE A 395 12.29 5.89 16.11
CA PHE A 395 13.09 6.75 15.24
C PHE A 395 13.84 7.83 16.04
N ASN A 396 14.65 7.39 17.01
CA ASN A 396 15.32 8.26 17.96
C ASN A 396 16.85 8.17 17.94
N ASN A 397 17.43 7.56 16.90
CA ASN A 397 18.87 7.36 16.76
C ASN A 397 19.59 8.66 16.39
N TRP A 398 19.66 9.60 17.35
CA TRP A 398 20.40 10.84 17.25
C TRP A 398 21.17 11.11 18.56
N PRO A 399 22.26 10.37 18.83
CA PRO A 399 23.05 10.53 20.05
C PRO A 399 23.59 11.95 20.26
N GLU A 400 23.91 12.66 19.17
CA GLU A 400 24.46 14.02 19.18
C GLU A 400 23.46 15.06 19.72
N TYR A 401 22.17 14.75 19.78
CA TYR A 401 21.14 15.62 20.35
C TYR A 401 21.31 15.82 21.87
N TYR A 402 21.74 14.80 22.61
CA TYR A 402 21.78 14.87 24.08
C TYR A 402 22.85 15.84 24.61
N PRO A 403 24.09 15.86 24.08
CA PRO A 403 25.04 16.92 24.43
C PRO A 403 24.50 18.32 24.15
N ILE A 404 23.80 18.51 23.02
CA ILE A 404 23.16 19.79 22.67
C ILE A 404 22.09 20.17 23.70
N LEU A 405 21.24 19.22 24.08
CA LEU A 405 20.23 19.40 25.13
C LEU A 405 20.88 19.73 26.47
N PHE A 406 21.91 19.00 26.88
CA PHE A 406 22.60 19.19 28.16
C PHE A 406 23.21 20.58 28.26
N ASP A 407 23.89 21.05 27.21
CA ASP A 407 24.45 22.40 27.16
C ASP A 407 23.36 23.48 27.18
N ALA A 408 22.22 23.24 26.53
CA ALA A 408 21.11 24.19 26.52
C ALA A 408 20.47 24.40 27.90
N VAL A 409 20.38 23.34 28.70
CA VAL A 409 19.61 23.32 29.95
C VAL A 409 20.45 23.47 31.22
N ARG A 410 21.78 23.33 31.14
CA ARG A 410 22.70 23.28 32.30
C ARG A 410 22.53 24.45 33.28
N ASP A 411 22.35 25.65 32.74
CA ASP A 411 22.26 26.89 33.52
C ASP A 411 20.81 27.38 33.72
N LEU A 412 19.82 26.56 33.35
CA LEU A 412 18.40 26.90 33.51
C LEU A 412 17.87 26.40 34.85
N ASP A 413 17.07 27.23 35.53
CA ASP A 413 16.41 26.86 36.79
C ASP A 413 15.13 26.05 36.55
N ILE A 414 15.29 24.90 35.88
CA ILE A 414 14.23 23.96 35.50
C ILE A 414 14.64 22.54 35.88
N HIS A 415 13.66 21.63 35.97
CA HIS A 415 13.92 20.19 35.99
C HIS A 415 13.75 19.64 34.58
N VAL A 416 14.65 18.74 34.15
CA VAL A 416 14.61 18.13 32.81
C VAL A 416 14.50 16.62 32.96
N PHE A 417 13.50 16.03 32.31
CA PHE A 417 13.43 14.59 32.14
C PHE A 417 13.64 14.24 30.66
N ALA A 418 14.71 13.50 30.33
CA ALA A 418 14.99 13.09 28.97
C ALA A 418 14.78 11.58 28.77
N ALA A 419 13.86 11.23 27.87
CA ALA A 419 13.57 9.86 27.47
C ALA A 419 14.53 9.41 26.36
N LEU A 420 15.31 8.36 26.62
CA LEU A 420 16.38 7.88 25.74
C LEU A 420 15.90 6.88 24.68
N GLY A 421 14.79 6.18 24.93
CA GLY A 421 14.27 5.11 24.08
C GLY A 421 15.32 4.01 23.82
N SER A 422 15.84 3.90 22.60
CA SER A 422 16.83 2.87 22.25
C SER A 422 18.28 3.17 22.66
N ILE A 423 18.58 4.41 23.09
CA ILE A 423 19.95 4.84 23.43
C ILE A 423 20.36 4.32 24.81
N ASP A 424 21.58 3.77 24.90
CA ASP A 424 22.17 3.30 26.15
C ASP A 424 22.54 4.49 27.05
N PRO A 425 21.95 4.62 28.26
CA PRO A 425 22.31 5.69 29.20
C PRO A 425 23.82 5.76 29.50
N ALA A 426 24.52 4.62 29.50
CA ALA A 426 25.95 4.56 29.81
C ALA A 426 26.83 5.18 28.71
N SER A 427 26.27 5.40 27.51
CA SER A 427 26.97 6.06 26.40
C SER A 427 27.02 7.58 26.53
N LEU A 428 26.17 8.17 27.39
CA LEU A 428 26.07 9.61 27.58
C LEU A 428 27.03 10.08 28.68
N GLN A 429 27.75 11.17 28.41
CA GLN A 429 28.70 11.79 29.33
C GLN A 429 28.25 13.20 29.69
N ASP A 430 28.76 13.73 30.81
CA ASP A 430 28.55 15.11 31.26
C ASP A 430 27.06 15.51 31.40
N VAL A 431 26.27 14.63 32.02
CA VAL A 431 24.86 14.87 32.32
C VAL A 431 24.73 15.97 33.40
N PRO A 432 24.01 17.09 33.13
CA PRO A 432 23.81 18.16 34.11
C PRO A 432 23.02 17.71 35.34
N ALA A 433 23.24 18.38 36.48
CA ALA A 433 22.59 18.04 37.74
C ALA A 433 21.05 18.21 37.74
N ASN A 434 20.51 18.99 36.80
CA ASN A 434 19.08 19.20 36.63
C ASN A 434 18.43 18.25 35.60
N VAL A 435 19.18 17.26 35.08
CA VAL A 435 18.71 16.30 34.08
C VAL A 435 18.57 14.90 34.68
N GLU A 436 17.36 14.34 34.60
CA GLU A 436 17.05 12.94 34.85
C GLU A 436 16.91 12.19 33.53
N LEU A 437 17.50 10.99 33.42
CA LEU A 437 17.47 10.17 32.21
C LEU A 437 16.66 8.89 32.44
N GLY A 438 15.83 8.52 31.47
CA GLY A 438 15.07 7.27 31.51
C GLY A 438 14.99 6.59 30.14
N GLN A 439 15.17 5.27 30.09
CA GLN A 439 15.17 4.53 28.82
C GLN A 439 13.73 4.22 28.33
N MET A 440 12.94 3.56 29.17
CA MET A 440 11.51 3.31 28.98
C MET A 440 10.75 3.94 30.14
N VAL A 441 9.83 4.87 29.85
CA VAL A 441 9.34 5.83 30.86
C VAL A 441 7.82 5.92 30.86
N PRO A 442 7.19 6.21 32.01
CA PRO A 442 5.75 6.47 32.08
C PRO A 442 5.43 7.86 31.52
N GLN A 443 5.48 7.99 30.18
CA GLN A 443 5.39 9.27 29.45
C GLN A 443 4.18 10.11 29.86
N LEU A 444 2.99 9.51 30.03
CA LEU A 444 1.78 10.25 30.38
C LEU A 444 1.88 10.89 31.77
N ASP A 445 2.51 10.22 32.73
CA ASP A 445 2.71 10.76 34.08
C ASP A 445 3.66 11.96 34.02
N ILE A 446 4.77 11.84 33.28
CA ILE A 446 5.76 12.91 33.12
C ILE A 446 5.13 14.11 32.38
N LEU A 447 4.49 13.85 31.24
CA LEU A 447 3.92 14.88 30.37
C LEU A 447 2.77 15.62 31.06
N SER A 448 1.95 14.96 31.87
CA SER A 448 0.88 15.62 32.64
C SER A 448 1.37 16.65 33.67
N GLN A 449 2.66 16.63 34.00
CA GLN A 449 3.32 17.53 34.95
C GLN A 449 4.27 18.51 34.23
N ALA A 450 4.43 18.40 32.91
CA ALA A 450 5.41 19.16 32.14
C ALA A 450 4.93 20.59 31.85
N SER A 451 5.87 21.55 31.89
CA SER A 451 5.65 22.93 31.45
C SER A 451 5.97 23.13 29.97
N VAL A 452 6.83 22.27 29.41
CA VAL A 452 7.24 22.29 28.00
C VAL A 452 7.66 20.88 27.59
N PHE A 453 7.39 20.51 26.34
CA PHE A 453 7.69 19.20 25.78
C PHE A 453 8.52 19.32 24.50
N ILE A 454 9.78 18.84 24.51
CA ILE A 454 10.54 18.63 23.28
C ILE A 454 10.12 17.29 22.67
N THR A 455 9.60 17.36 21.45
CA THR A 455 9.03 16.22 20.73
C THR A 455 9.59 16.14 19.31
N HIS A 456 9.64 14.93 18.75
CA HIS A 456 9.88 14.74 17.32
C HIS A 456 8.64 15.04 16.46
N ALA A 457 7.56 15.58 17.03
CA ALA A 457 6.29 15.87 16.37
C ALA A 457 5.56 14.64 15.79
N GLY A 458 5.75 13.47 16.38
CA GLY A 458 4.93 12.29 16.03
C GLY A 458 3.52 12.39 16.60
N MET A 459 2.55 11.84 15.87
CA MET A 459 1.11 11.93 16.20
C MET A 459 0.76 11.57 17.65
N GLY A 460 1.34 10.50 18.20
CA GLY A 460 1.07 10.07 19.58
C GLY A 460 1.50 11.12 20.61
N GLY A 461 2.77 11.55 20.57
CA GLY A 461 3.30 12.53 21.52
C GLY A 461 2.66 13.92 21.35
N THR A 462 2.43 14.37 20.11
CA THR A 462 1.75 15.63 19.83
C THR A 462 0.33 15.64 20.40
N GLY A 463 -0.44 14.57 20.16
CA GLY A 463 -1.78 14.43 20.68
C GLY A 463 -1.84 14.39 22.21
N GLU A 464 -0.92 13.66 22.84
CA GLU A 464 -0.81 13.62 24.31
C GLU A 464 -0.45 15.00 24.88
N SER A 465 0.43 15.76 24.21
CA SER A 465 0.81 17.12 24.61
C SER A 465 -0.38 18.07 24.56
N ILE A 466 -1.16 18.01 23.48
CA ILE A 466 -2.37 18.81 23.33
C ILE A 466 -3.40 18.42 24.41
N TYR A 467 -3.58 17.13 24.67
CA TYR A 467 -4.49 16.65 25.70
C TYR A 467 -4.15 17.24 27.08
N TYR A 468 -2.87 17.26 27.45
CA TYR A 468 -2.42 17.84 28.74
C TYR A 468 -2.18 19.36 28.70
N GLY A 469 -2.37 20.03 27.56
CA GLY A 469 -2.17 21.47 27.41
C GLY A 469 -0.70 21.90 27.54
N VAL A 470 0.25 21.07 27.07
CA VAL A 470 1.69 21.29 27.21
C VAL A 470 2.28 21.86 25.91
N PRO A 471 2.91 23.05 25.95
CA PRO A 471 3.62 23.63 24.80
C PRO A 471 4.76 22.79 24.27
N MET A 472 4.91 22.77 22.95
CA MET A 472 5.85 21.89 22.27
C MET A 472 7.05 22.62 21.68
N ILE A 473 8.21 21.98 21.72
CA ILE A 473 9.35 22.28 20.85
C ILE A 473 9.48 21.10 19.89
N ALA A 474 9.10 21.31 18.64
CA ALA A 474 9.03 20.28 17.62
C ALA A 474 10.36 20.15 16.86
N ILE A 475 10.94 18.95 16.86
CA ILE A 475 12.20 18.61 16.19
C ILE A 475 12.00 17.39 15.28
N PRO A 476 11.40 17.57 14.09
CA PRO A 476 11.07 16.48 13.18
C PRO A 476 12.31 15.70 12.70
N GLN A 477 12.15 14.38 12.60
CA GLN A 477 13.14 13.43 12.10
C GLN A 477 12.78 12.87 10.70
N MET A 478 11.53 13.06 10.24
CA MET A 478 11.04 12.65 8.92
C MET A 478 10.03 13.64 8.34
N ASP A 479 9.78 13.54 7.02
CA ASP A 479 8.94 14.50 6.28
C ASP A 479 7.52 14.63 6.85
N GLU A 480 6.89 13.53 7.26
CA GLU A 480 5.56 13.54 7.90
C GLU A 480 5.56 14.36 9.20
N GLN A 481 6.60 14.21 10.01
CA GLN A 481 6.76 14.96 11.26
C GLN A 481 7.01 16.44 11.01
N ALA A 482 7.70 16.78 9.90
CA ALA A 482 7.93 18.17 9.53
C ALA A 482 6.62 18.91 9.21
N VAL A 483 5.66 18.22 8.59
CA VAL A 483 4.30 18.75 8.37
C VAL A 483 3.61 19.03 9.71
N THR A 484 3.65 18.06 10.64
CA THR A 484 3.06 18.22 11.98
C THR A 484 3.72 19.37 12.75
N ALA A 485 5.05 19.48 12.69
CA ALA A 485 5.81 20.57 13.30
C ALA A 485 5.40 21.94 12.74
N GLY A 486 5.20 22.05 11.42
CA GLY A 486 4.68 23.27 10.78
C GLY A 486 3.28 23.66 11.28
N GLN A 487 2.40 22.70 11.54
CA GLN A 487 1.08 22.98 12.14
C GLN A 487 1.18 23.42 13.60
N ILE A 488 2.07 22.79 14.39
CA ILE A 488 2.34 23.19 15.79
C ILE A 488 2.71 24.67 15.86
N GLU A 489 3.63 25.11 15.00
CA GLU A 489 4.07 26.51 14.95
C GLU A 489 2.96 27.44 14.43
N LYS A 490 2.32 27.08 13.32
CA LYS A 490 1.26 27.88 12.69
C LYS A 490 0.05 28.12 13.60
N LEU A 491 -0.29 27.13 14.42
CA LEU A 491 -1.42 27.18 15.35
C LEU A 491 -1.04 27.78 16.71
N GLY A 492 0.21 28.16 16.94
CA GLY A 492 0.65 28.72 18.21
C GLY A 492 0.72 27.71 19.35
N LEU A 493 0.90 26.42 19.04
CA LEU A 493 1.03 25.33 20.02
C LEU A 493 2.49 25.11 20.47
N GLY A 494 3.44 25.75 19.79
CA GLY A 494 4.86 25.56 20.06
C GLY A 494 5.78 26.20 19.03
N ILE A 495 7.07 25.85 19.10
CA ILE A 495 8.13 26.29 18.18
C ILE A 495 8.66 25.08 17.41
N ALA A 496 8.92 25.22 16.11
CA ALA A 496 9.41 24.14 15.25
C ALA A 496 10.84 24.40 14.71
N PHE A 497 11.68 23.37 14.74
CA PHE A 497 13.00 23.37 14.10
C PHE A 497 12.91 22.67 12.74
N HIS A 498 12.99 23.42 11.65
CA HIS A 498 12.79 22.90 10.28
C HIS A 498 14.02 22.24 9.65
N GLY A 499 15.02 21.85 10.46
CA GLY A 499 16.19 21.11 10.00
C GLY A 499 17.19 20.80 11.13
N LYS A 500 17.89 19.67 11.03
CA LYS A 500 18.84 19.22 12.10
C LYS A 500 19.92 20.25 12.39
N ASP A 501 20.43 20.94 11.37
CA ASP A 501 21.48 21.96 11.52
C ASP A 501 21.03 23.19 12.31
N SER A 502 19.72 23.43 12.40
CA SER A 502 19.16 24.54 13.19
C SER A 502 19.08 24.25 14.68
N VAL A 503 19.20 22.97 15.07
CA VAL A 503 19.13 22.53 16.47
C VAL A 503 20.50 22.72 17.10
N THR A 504 20.69 23.86 17.73
CA THR A 504 21.91 24.23 18.47
C THR A 504 21.59 24.44 19.94
N SER A 505 22.60 24.35 20.82
CA SER A 505 22.37 24.50 22.28
C SER A 505 21.80 25.88 22.61
N GLN A 506 22.27 26.92 21.90
CA GLN A 506 21.74 28.28 22.03
C GLN A 506 20.31 28.39 21.48
N GLY A 507 20.03 27.82 20.31
CA GLY A 507 18.69 27.84 19.72
C GLY A 507 17.66 27.13 20.58
N LEU A 508 18.03 25.97 21.13
CA LEU A 508 17.16 25.20 22.02
C LEU A 508 16.91 25.94 23.33
N LYS A 509 17.94 26.54 23.94
CA LYS A 509 17.82 27.38 25.14
C LYS A 509 16.84 28.54 24.91
N MET A 510 17.00 29.27 23.80
CA MET A 510 16.09 30.37 23.43
C MET A 510 14.65 29.91 23.24
N ALA A 511 14.43 28.75 22.60
CA ALA A 511 13.09 28.20 22.42
C ALA A 511 12.43 27.82 23.76
N ILE A 512 13.20 27.19 24.67
CA ILE A 512 12.73 26.84 26.01
C ILE A 512 12.34 28.10 26.80
N GLU A 513 13.22 29.10 26.85
CA GLU A 513 12.95 30.37 27.55
C GLU A 513 11.75 31.10 26.96
N THR A 514 11.62 31.13 25.62
CA THR A 514 10.50 31.77 24.93
C THR A 514 9.16 31.14 25.31
N ILE A 515 9.08 29.80 25.30
CA ILE A 515 7.86 29.08 25.67
C ILE A 515 7.53 29.26 27.16
N LEU A 516 8.54 29.26 28.03
CA LEU A 516 8.33 29.42 29.48
C LEU A 516 7.93 30.84 29.88
N GLN A 517 8.27 31.86 29.09
CA GLN A 517 7.98 33.26 29.37
C GLN A 517 6.74 33.80 28.65
N ASN A 518 6.29 33.14 27.58
CA ASN A 518 5.14 33.59 26.79
C ASN A 518 3.91 32.71 27.05
N ASP A 519 3.00 33.23 27.87
CA ASP A 519 1.76 32.54 28.24
C ASP A 519 0.83 32.25 27.04
N SER A 520 0.98 32.94 25.90
CA SER A 520 0.11 32.75 24.73
C SER A 520 0.10 31.32 24.20
N TYR A 521 1.25 30.63 24.27
CA TYR A 521 1.33 29.22 23.86
C TYR A 521 0.50 28.32 24.78
N ARG A 522 0.53 28.59 26.08
CA ARG A 522 -0.21 27.83 27.09
C ARG A 522 -1.70 28.13 27.00
N GLU A 523 -2.09 29.38 26.81
CA GLU A 523 -3.49 29.77 26.61
C GLU A 523 -4.09 29.08 25.38
N THR A 524 -3.40 29.12 24.25
CA THR A 524 -3.84 28.45 23.01
C THR A 524 -3.97 26.95 23.21
N LEU A 525 -3.01 26.31 23.89
CA LEU A 525 -3.08 24.88 24.17
C LEU A 525 -4.16 24.48 25.15
N GLN A 526 -4.57 25.37 26.06
CA GLN A 526 -5.71 25.12 26.94
C GLN A 526 -7.03 25.07 26.16
N GLU A 527 -7.18 25.91 25.13
CA GLU A 527 -8.34 25.85 24.22
C GLU A 527 -8.37 24.51 23.48
N PHE A 528 -7.25 24.11 22.86
CA PHE A 528 -7.15 22.83 22.17
C PHE A 528 -7.29 21.61 23.10
N SER A 529 -6.80 21.72 24.35
CA SER A 529 -6.97 20.69 25.38
C SER A 529 -8.45 20.53 25.75
N ALA A 530 -9.17 21.63 25.95
CA ALA A 530 -10.61 21.61 26.24
C ALA A 530 -11.39 20.95 25.09
N ASP A 531 -11.06 21.29 23.84
CA ASP A 531 -11.62 20.65 22.66
C ASP A 531 -11.29 19.15 22.62
N MET A 532 -10.03 18.76 22.87
CA MET A 532 -9.61 17.36 22.97
C MET A 532 -10.40 16.55 24.00
N HIS A 533 -10.62 17.13 25.18
CA HIS A 533 -11.43 16.50 26.23
C HIS A 533 -12.90 16.36 25.84
N SER A 534 -13.44 17.28 25.02
CA SER A 534 -14.84 17.24 24.56
C SER A 534 -15.14 16.10 23.58
N LEU A 535 -14.13 15.60 22.85
CA LEU A 535 -14.30 14.58 21.81
C LEU A 535 -14.56 13.16 22.34
N GLY A 536 -14.43 12.94 23.66
CA GLY A 536 -14.86 11.70 24.32
C GLY A 536 -13.92 10.50 24.19
N GLY A 537 -12.81 10.61 23.45
CA GLY A 537 -11.72 9.63 23.42
C GLY A 537 -12.21 8.22 23.11
N ALA A 538 -11.69 7.25 23.87
CA ALA A 538 -12.02 5.83 23.72
C ALA A 538 -13.53 5.52 23.82
N LYS A 539 -14.26 6.29 24.63
CA LYS A 539 -15.72 6.10 24.75
C LYS A 539 -16.42 6.53 23.47
N ALA A 540 -16.08 7.70 22.92
CA ALA A 540 -16.65 8.13 21.65
C ALA A 540 -16.23 7.21 20.50
N SER A 541 -15.02 6.63 20.54
CA SER A 541 -14.60 5.58 19.59
C SER A 541 -15.48 4.34 19.71
N ALA A 542 -15.72 3.87 20.94
CA ALA A 542 -16.61 2.74 21.18
C ALA A 542 -18.05 3.04 20.76
N ASP A 543 -18.58 4.23 21.07
CA ASP A 543 -19.93 4.66 20.68
C ASP A 543 -20.05 4.77 19.16
N ALA A 544 -19.01 5.27 18.47
CA ALA A 544 -18.96 5.33 17.01
C ALA A 544 -18.93 3.93 16.38
N LEU A 545 -18.15 3.01 16.96
CA LEU A 545 -18.09 1.61 16.53
C LEU A 545 -19.44 0.92 16.76
N VAL A 546 -20.08 1.11 17.92
CA VAL A 546 -21.41 0.55 18.21
C VAL A 546 -22.45 1.12 17.24
N ARG A 547 -22.46 2.44 17.01
CA ARG A 547 -23.36 3.06 16.01
C ARG A 547 -23.11 2.55 14.59
N PHE A 548 -21.86 2.25 14.25
CA PHE A 548 -21.52 1.66 12.95
C PHE A 548 -22.03 0.23 12.84
N LEU A 549 -21.92 -0.57 13.90
CA LEU A 549 -22.45 -1.95 13.96
C LEU A 549 -23.98 -2.01 14.03
N ASP A 550 -24.63 -0.95 14.52
CA ASP A 550 -26.09 -0.84 14.59
C ASP A 550 -26.73 -0.29 13.28
N GLN A 551 -25.93 0.11 12.28
CA GLN A 551 -26.35 0.58 10.94
C GLN A 551 -26.28 -0.54 9.91
#